data_AF-A0A2N1DPH9-F1
#
_entry.id   AF-A0A2N1DPH9-F1
#
_cell.length_a   1.000
_cell.length_b   1.000
_cell.length_c   1.000
_cell.angle_alpha   90.00
_cell.angle_beta   90.00
_cell.angle_gamma   90.00
#
_symmetry.space_group_name_H-M   'P 1'
#
loop_
_entity.id
_entity.type
_entity.pdbx_description
1 polymer ?
#
loop_
_entity_poly.entity_id
_entity_poly.type
_entity_poly.pdbx_seq_one_letter_code
_entity_poly.pdbx_strand_id
1 'polypeptide(L)'
;MFCMLKNKSVSKINDNRQVIVSGGNLVKMFSMLKNKSVSKINDNRQVIVSGGNLVEMFSMLKNKSVSKVNDNRQAIVSGGNLVEMFSMLKNKSVGKVNDNRQAIVSGWRV
;
A
#
# COMPACT_ATOMS: atom_id res chain seq x y z
N MET A 1 6.98 8.86 0.53
CA MET A 1 5.94 9.56 -0.27
C MET A 1 4.57 9.46 0.41
N PHE A 2 3.84 10.57 0.50
CA PHE A 2 2.51 10.64 1.12
C PHE A 2 1.48 11.15 0.11
N CYS A 3 0.30 10.51 0.04
CA CYS A 3 -0.83 10.96 -0.79
C CYS A 3 -2.13 10.95 0.02
N MET A 4 -2.98 11.95 -0.21
CA MET A 4 -4.33 12.02 0.36
C MET A 4 -5.34 12.40 -0.70
N LEU A 5 -6.38 11.57 -0.87
CA LEU A 5 -7.47 11.83 -1.81
C LEU A 5 -8.82 11.84 -1.08
N LYS A 6 -9.64 12.86 -1.38
CA LYS A 6 -10.98 13.02 -0.83
C LYS A 6 -11.99 13.32 -1.93
N ASN A 7 -12.98 12.46 -2.14
CA ASN A 7 -14.07 12.71 -3.08
C ASN A 7 -15.44 12.46 -2.44
N LYS A 8 -16.49 13.10 -2.97
CA LYS A 8 -17.87 12.78 -2.56
C LYS A 8 -18.27 11.41 -3.12
N SER A 9 -18.24 11.26 -4.43
CA SER A 9 -18.56 10.00 -5.12
C SER A 9 -17.64 9.85 -6.31
N VAL A 10 -17.09 8.65 -6.50
CA VAL A 10 -16.27 8.32 -7.68
C VAL A 10 -16.58 6.90 -8.12
N SER A 11 -16.60 6.64 -9.42
CA SER A 11 -16.79 5.28 -9.92
C SER A 11 -15.57 4.41 -9.58
N LYS A 12 -14.36 4.95 -9.72
CA LYS A 12 -13.12 4.19 -9.55
C LYS A 12 -12.01 5.06 -8.96
N ILE A 13 -11.22 4.47 -8.07
CA ILE A 13 -9.94 5.03 -7.61
C ILE A 13 -8.84 4.02 -7.91
N ASN A 14 -7.76 4.50 -8.52
CA ASN A 14 -6.51 3.77 -8.68
C ASN A 14 -5.40 4.57 -7.99
N ASP A 15 -4.82 4.01 -6.94
CA ASP A 15 -3.63 4.54 -6.27
C ASP A 15 -2.48 3.57 -6.52
N ASN A 16 -1.64 3.89 -7.50
CA ASN A 16 -0.50 3.05 -7.87
C ASN A 16 0.79 3.78 -7.51
N ARG A 17 1.63 3.15 -6.68
CA ARG A 17 2.91 3.74 -6.31
C ARG A 17 4.02 2.70 -6.35
N GLN A 18 5.15 3.13 -6.87
CA GLN A 18 6.34 2.32 -6.99
C GLN A 18 7.54 3.12 -6.49
N VAL A 19 8.43 2.45 -5.76
CA VAL A 19 9.68 3.05 -5.30
C VAL A 19 10.80 2.03 -5.51
N ILE A 20 11.91 2.48 -6.10
CA ILE A 20 13.12 1.69 -6.29
C ILE A 20 14.26 2.48 -5.64
N VAL A 21 14.98 1.86 -4.70
CA VAL A 21 16.09 2.51 -3.97
C VAL A 21 17.30 1.59 -3.94
N SER A 22 18.47 2.16 -4.24
CA SER A 22 19.77 1.52 -4.08
C SER A 22 20.60 2.29 -3.05
N GLY A 23 20.99 1.63 -1.97
CA GLY A 23 21.68 2.23 -0.83
C GLY A 23 20.74 3.08 0.04
N GLY A 24 20.88 2.97 1.36
CA GLY A 24 20.13 3.76 2.32
C GLY A 24 19.03 2.97 3.05
N ASN A 25 18.72 3.38 4.28
CA ASN A 25 18.09 2.50 5.27
C ASN A 25 16.56 2.53 5.33
N LEU A 26 15.86 3.47 4.66
CA LEU A 26 14.44 3.72 4.95
C LEU A 26 13.61 4.12 3.73
N VAL A 27 12.58 3.32 3.40
CA VAL A 27 11.55 3.65 2.41
C VAL A 27 10.17 3.65 3.06
N LYS A 28 9.47 4.80 3.04
CA LYS A 28 8.10 4.91 3.57
C LYS A 28 7.09 5.34 2.51
N MET A 29 6.00 4.60 2.40
CA MET A 29 4.88 4.88 1.49
C MET A 29 3.57 4.92 2.25
N PHE A 30 2.90 6.07 2.25
CA PHE A 30 1.64 6.26 2.96
C PHE A 30 0.56 6.77 2.01
N SER A 31 -0.64 6.17 2.03
CA SER A 31 -1.85 6.82 1.48
C SER A 31 -3.03 6.78 2.40
N MET A 32 -3.85 7.82 2.26
CA MET A 32 -5.18 7.87 2.81
C MET A 32 -6.21 8.25 1.74
N LEU A 33 -7.17 7.36 1.48
CA LEU A 33 -8.33 7.62 0.61
C LEU A 33 -9.59 7.76 1.48
N LYS A 34 -10.32 8.87 1.34
CA LYS A 34 -11.56 9.10 2.10
C LYS A 34 -12.70 9.54 1.19
N ASN A 35 -13.72 8.69 1.01
CA ASN A 35 -14.83 8.99 0.09
C ASN A 35 -16.20 8.69 0.72
N LYS A 36 -17.32 9.20 0.16
CA LYS A 36 -18.64 8.70 0.58
C LYS A 36 -18.93 7.37 -0.11
N SER A 37 -18.94 7.35 -1.44
CA SER A 37 -19.27 6.15 -2.21
C SER A 37 -18.23 5.90 -3.31
N VAL A 38 -17.75 4.67 -3.42
CA VAL A 38 -16.83 4.23 -4.49
C VAL A 38 -17.27 2.89 -5.04
N SER A 39 -17.35 2.72 -6.36
CA SER A 39 -17.64 1.36 -6.88
C SER A 39 -16.40 0.48 -6.72
N LYS A 40 -15.22 0.95 -7.15
CA LYS A 40 -13.97 0.16 -7.11
C LYS A 40 -12.77 0.97 -6.62
N ILE A 41 -12.02 0.41 -5.69
CA ILE A 41 -10.69 0.90 -5.27
C ILE A 41 -9.64 -0.14 -5.66
N ASN A 42 -8.59 0.30 -6.34
CA ASN A 42 -7.35 -0.45 -6.50
C ASN A 42 -6.21 0.36 -5.85
N ASP A 43 -5.57 -0.16 -4.79
CA ASP A 43 -4.35 0.40 -4.19
C ASP A 43 -3.22 -0.59 -4.47
N ASN A 44 -2.28 -0.22 -5.33
CA ASN A 44 -1.14 -1.05 -5.70
C ASN A 44 0.16 -0.37 -5.27
N ARG A 45 0.98 -1.09 -4.52
CA ARG A 45 2.26 -0.58 -4.03
C ARG A 45 3.36 -1.58 -4.24
N GLN A 46 4.45 -1.11 -4.80
CA GLN A 46 5.63 -1.92 -4.97
C GLN A 46 6.85 -1.16 -4.49
N VAL A 47 7.72 -1.85 -3.75
CA VAL A 47 9.00 -1.32 -3.32
C VAL A 47 10.08 -2.32 -3.65
N ILE A 48 11.17 -1.85 -4.24
CA ILE A 48 12.39 -2.62 -4.45
C ILE A 48 13.54 -1.87 -3.77
N VAL A 49 14.22 -2.52 -2.82
CA VAL A 49 15.36 -1.93 -2.11
C VAL A 49 16.56 -2.86 -2.17
N SER A 50 17.72 -2.30 -2.50
CA SER A 50 19.02 -2.97 -2.37
C SER A 50 19.95 -2.21 -1.44
N GLY A 51 20.51 -2.85 -0.40
CA GLY A 51 21.49 -2.25 0.51
C GLY A 51 20.89 -1.35 1.60
N GLY A 52 19.73 -1.73 2.15
CA GLY A 52 18.96 -0.94 3.10
C GLY A 52 18.06 -1.76 4.03
N ASN A 53 17.72 -1.24 5.21
CA ASN A 53 17.17 -2.01 6.32
C ASN A 53 15.65 -1.97 6.53
N LEU A 54 14.91 -0.92 6.15
CA LEU A 54 13.49 -0.74 6.51
C LEU A 54 12.62 -0.25 5.34
N VAL A 55 11.58 -1.03 5.03
CA VAL A 55 10.49 -0.66 4.09
C VAL A 55 9.15 -0.64 4.81
N GLU A 56 8.46 0.49 4.83
CA GLU A 56 7.12 0.64 5.40
C GLU A 56 6.11 1.04 4.31
N MET A 57 5.03 0.26 4.18
CA MET A 57 3.90 0.57 3.30
C MET A 57 2.61 0.63 4.09
N PHE A 58 1.99 1.81 4.17
CA PHE A 58 0.77 2.05 4.93
C PHE A 58 -0.41 2.52 4.07
N SER A 59 -1.51 1.77 4.03
CA SER A 59 -2.78 2.21 3.44
C SER A 59 -3.87 2.47 4.46
N MET A 60 -4.65 3.53 4.26
CA MET A 60 -5.91 3.74 4.95
C MET A 60 -7.02 4.12 3.97
N LEU A 61 -8.06 3.29 3.91
CA LEU A 61 -9.26 3.54 3.12
C LEU A 61 -10.44 3.79 4.07
N LYS A 62 -11.03 4.99 4.01
CA LYS A 62 -12.17 5.37 4.85
C LYS A 62 -13.37 5.79 4.01
N ASN A 63 -14.32 4.90 3.79
CA ASN A 63 -15.48 5.16 2.94
C ASN A 63 -16.82 4.89 3.65
N LYS A 64 -17.95 5.45 3.15
CA LYS A 64 -19.26 4.97 3.61
C LYS A 64 -19.60 3.65 2.91
N SER A 65 -19.49 3.59 1.59
CA SER A 65 -19.81 2.39 0.80
C SER A 65 -18.76 2.15 -0.28
N VAL A 66 -18.32 0.89 -0.39
CA VAL A 66 -17.42 0.44 -1.47
C VAL A 66 -17.88 -0.90 -2.03
N SER A 67 -18.07 -1.03 -3.34
CA SER A 67 -18.45 -2.34 -3.89
C SER A 67 -17.26 -3.30 -3.92
N LYS A 68 -16.07 -2.83 -4.31
CA LYS A 68 -14.86 -3.65 -4.37
C LYS A 68 -13.59 -2.89 -3.97
N VAL A 69 -12.78 -3.50 -3.11
CA VAL A 69 -11.41 -3.06 -2.78
C VAL A 69 -10.44 -4.13 -3.22
N ASN A 70 -9.42 -3.74 -3.98
CA ASN A 70 -8.23 -4.53 -4.26
C ASN A 70 -7.03 -3.77 -3.69
N ASP A 71 -6.35 -4.33 -2.71
CA ASP A 71 -5.10 -3.81 -2.13
C ASP A 71 -3.99 -4.80 -2.47
N ASN A 72 -2.96 -4.37 -3.19
CA ASN A 72 -1.81 -5.18 -3.55
C ASN A 72 -0.52 -4.50 -3.10
N ARG A 73 0.24 -5.15 -2.23
CA ARG A 73 1.51 -4.65 -1.71
C ARG A 73 2.61 -5.66 -1.95
N GLN A 74 3.70 -5.23 -2.57
CA GLN A 74 4.86 -6.07 -2.83
C GLN A 74 6.15 -5.35 -2.43
N ALA A 75 7.00 -6.01 -1.65
CA ALA A 75 8.33 -5.55 -1.32
C ALA A 75 9.35 -6.59 -1.76
N ILE A 76 10.42 -6.13 -2.40
CA ILE A 76 11.62 -6.92 -2.67
C ILE A 76 12.78 -6.18 -2.00
N VAL A 77 13.43 -6.83 -1.04
CA VAL A 77 14.54 -6.26 -0.28
C VAL A 77 15.74 -7.19 -0.37
N SER A 78 16.91 -6.63 -0.71
CA SER A 78 18.17 -7.35 -0.71
C SER A 78 19.20 -6.63 0.17
N GLY A 79 19.84 -7.35 1.10
CA GLY A 79 20.91 -6.82 1.95
C GLY A 79 20.46 -6.04 3.18
N GLY A 80 19.20 -6.18 3.61
CA GLY A 80 18.71 -5.67 4.89
C GLY A 80 17.45 -6.39 5.36
N ASN A 81 16.86 -5.95 6.48
CA ASN A 81 16.20 -6.88 7.40
C ASN A 81 14.68 -6.70 7.64
N LEU A 82 14.07 -5.53 7.42
CA LEU A 82 12.68 -5.26 7.88
C LEU A 82 11.75 -4.72 6.79
N VAL A 83 10.60 -5.41 6.62
CA VAL A 83 9.50 -5.00 5.76
C VAL A 83 8.20 -4.97 6.56
N GLU A 84 7.56 -3.81 6.63
CA GLU A 84 6.27 -3.63 7.26
C GLU A 84 5.21 -3.22 6.23
N MET A 85 4.10 -3.97 6.20
CA MET A 85 2.98 -3.69 5.32
C MET A 85 1.69 -3.59 6.13
N PHE A 86 1.19 -2.37 6.24
CA PHE A 86 -0.04 -2.06 6.95
C PHE A 86 -1.15 -1.58 6.00
N SER A 87 -2.37 -2.06 6.23
CA SER A 87 -3.57 -1.53 5.58
C SER A 87 -4.72 -1.53 6.55
N MET A 88 -5.48 -0.44 6.54
CA MET A 88 -6.67 -0.25 7.36
C MET A 88 -7.85 0.14 6.47
N LEU A 89 -8.90 -0.68 6.52
CA LEU A 89 -10.16 -0.45 5.82
C LEU A 89 -11.24 -0.06 6.84
N LYS A 90 -11.62 1.22 6.86
CA LYS A 90 -12.72 1.72 7.71
C LYS A 90 -13.91 2.12 6.86
N ASN A 91 -14.70 1.11 6.47
CA ASN A 91 -15.84 1.26 5.59
C ASN A 91 -17.15 0.89 6.31
N LYS A 92 -18.25 1.61 6.10
CA LYS A 92 -19.54 1.19 6.68
C LYS A 92 -20.15 -0.01 5.94
N SER A 93 -19.90 -0.11 4.63
CA SER A 93 -20.30 -1.24 3.81
C SER A 93 -19.23 -1.53 2.77
N VAL A 94 -18.86 -2.81 2.64
CA VAL A 94 -17.96 -3.30 1.59
C VAL A 94 -18.55 -4.56 0.98
N GLY A 95 -18.63 -4.61 -0.35
CA GLY A 95 -19.05 -5.82 -1.06
C GLY A 95 -17.95 -6.89 -1.08
N LYS A 96 -16.78 -6.56 -1.63
CA LYS A 96 -15.63 -7.47 -1.73
C LYS A 96 -14.32 -6.79 -1.37
N VAL A 97 -13.48 -7.48 -0.61
CA VAL A 97 -12.10 -7.09 -0.34
C VAL A 97 -11.17 -8.19 -0.83
N ASN A 98 -10.19 -7.80 -1.65
CA ASN A 98 -9.02 -8.60 -1.96
C ASN A 98 -7.81 -7.85 -1.42
N ASP A 99 -7.07 -8.46 -0.50
CA ASP A 99 -5.82 -7.92 0.03
C ASP A 99 -4.70 -8.92 -0.22
N ASN A 100 -3.73 -8.52 -1.04
CA ASN A 100 -2.57 -9.33 -1.39
C ASN A 100 -1.29 -8.62 -0.92
N ARG A 101 -0.49 -9.33 -0.12
CA ARG A 101 0.75 -8.80 0.44
C ARG A 101 1.86 -9.80 0.22
N GLN A 102 2.98 -9.35 -0.35
CA GLN A 102 4.14 -10.18 -0.61
C GLN A 102 5.42 -9.44 -0.20
N ALA A 103 6.25 -10.08 0.60
CA ALA A 103 7.59 -9.59 0.92
C ALA A 103 8.61 -10.67 0.53
N ILE A 104 9.62 -10.27 -0.24
CA ILE A 104 10.78 -11.10 -0.58
C ILE A 104 11.98 -10.40 0.05
N VAL A 105 12.66 -11.06 0.98
CA VAL A 105 13.84 -10.51 1.67
C VAL A 105 15.00 -11.48 1.45
N SER A 106 16.12 -10.98 0.94
CA SER A 106 17.31 -11.77 0.57
C SER A 106 18.60 -11.10 1.05
N GLY A 107 19.68 -11.86 1.24
CA GLY A 107 20.98 -11.31 1.64
C GLY A 107 21.20 -11.13 3.15
N TRP A 108 20.61 -11.99 3.99
CA TRP A 108 20.91 -12.06 5.41
C TRP A 108 22.39 -12.44 5.61
N ARG A 109 23.22 -11.54 6.14
CA ARG A 109 24.49 -11.93 6.78
C ARG A 109 24.20 -12.23 8.24
N VAL A 110 24.29 -13.50 8.61
CA VAL A 110 24.42 -13.96 10.01
C VAL A 110 25.85 -13.67 10.46
#